data_AF-F3MEA4-F1
#
_entry.id   AF-F3MEA4-F1
#
_cell.length_a   1.000
_cell.length_b   1.000
_cell.length_c   1.000
_cell.angle_alpha   90.00
_cell.angle_beta   90.00
_cell.angle_gamma   90.00
#
_symmetry.space_group_name_H-M   'P 1'
#
loop_
_entity.id
_entity.type
_entity.pdbx_description
1 polymer ?
#
loop_
_entity_poly.entity_id
_entity_poly.type
_entity_poly.pdbx_seq_one_letter_code
_entity_poly.pdbx_strand_id
1 'polypeptide(L)'
;MISILKERLTKLTSLPKSKDTYGLTHTDFHQSNFYLHNGDIYLFDFDDCGYTYFVNDIANGWFNATEGISGNMGNSIFTPYGRY
;
A
#
# COMPACT_ATOMS: atom_id res chain seq x y z
N MET A 1 -13.79 -18.81 -10.52
CA MET A 1 -13.61 -17.52 -9.82
C MET A 1 -13.55 -17.67 -8.31
N ILE A 2 -14.48 -18.39 -7.66
CA ILE A 2 -14.41 -18.64 -6.20
C ILE A 2 -13.23 -19.55 -5.81
N SER A 3 -12.87 -20.53 -6.65
CA SER A 3 -11.76 -21.46 -6.38
C SER A 3 -10.40 -20.76 -6.26
N ILE A 4 -10.09 -19.85 -7.17
CA ILE A 4 -8.81 -19.12 -7.16
C ILE A 4 -8.68 -18.20 -5.94
N LEU A 5 -9.79 -17.60 -5.48
CA LEU A 5 -9.79 -16.79 -4.26
C LEU A 5 -9.51 -17.66 -3.03
N LYS A 6 -10.13 -18.84 -2.94
CA LYS A 6 -9.90 -19.79 -1.85
C LYS A 6 -8.45 -20.28 -1.81
N GLU A 7 -7.88 -20.58 -2.97
CA GLU A 7 -6.48 -20.99 -3.09
C GLU A 7 -5.52 -19.90 -2.60
N ARG A 8 -5.71 -18.66 -3.06
CA ARG A 8 -4.91 -17.51 -2.64
C ARG A 8 -5.05 -17.22 -1.16
N LEU A 9 -6.27 -17.27 -0.63
CA LEU A 9 -6.53 -17.07 0.79
C LEU A 9 -5.82 -18.14 1.62
N THR A 10 -5.92 -19.41 1.22
CA THR A 10 -5.23 -20.53 1.89
C THR A 10 -3.72 -20.32 1.91
N LYS A 11 -3.15 -19.88 0.79
CA LYS A 11 -1.72 -19.59 0.70
C LYS A 11 -1.32 -18.45 1.64
N LEU A 12 -2.06 -17.34 1.66
CA LEU A 12 -1.78 -16.19 2.52
C LEU A 12 -1.93 -16.51 4.01
N THR A 13 -2.93 -17.30 4.39
CA THR A 13 -3.15 -17.69 5.78
C THR A 13 -2.17 -18.75 6.26
N SER A 14 -1.50 -19.47 5.35
CA SER A 14 -0.44 -20.44 5.69
C SER A 14 0.93 -19.81 5.99
N LEU A 15 1.13 -18.52 5.66
CA LEU A 15 2.39 -17.84 5.91
C LEU A 15 2.63 -17.65 7.43
N PRO A 16 3.89 -17.70 7.90
CA PRO A 16 4.21 -17.53 9.31
C PRO A 16 3.96 -16.08 9.75
N LYS A 17 3.22 -15.93 10.86
CA LYS A 17 3.01 -14.66 11.54
C LYS A 17 3.96 -14.54 12.72
N SER A 18 4.83 -13.55 12.69
CA SER A 18 5.67 -13.15 13.82
C SER A 18 5.56 -11.65 14.05
N LYS A 19 6.15 -11.16 15.14
CA LYS A 19 6.25 -9.72 15.41
C LYS A 19 6.99 -8.96 14.32
N ASP A 20 7.80 -9.66 13.51
CA ASP A 20 8.61 -9.07 12.44
C ASP A 20 7.93 -9.16 11.07
N THR A 21 6.82 -9.90 10.95
CA THR A 21 6.15 -10.13 9.66
C THR A 21 4.70 -9.69 9.62
N TYR A 22 4.02 -9.57 10.77
CA TYR A 22 2.58 -9.34 10.85
C TYR A 22 2.21 -8.39 11.99
N GLY A 23 1.33 -7.44 11.72
CA GLY A 23 0.90 -6.44 12.69
C GLY A 23 -0.19 -5.54 12.13
N LEU A 24 -0.47 -4.44 12.83
CA LEU A 24 -1.33 -3.38 12.33
C LEU A 24 -0.60 -2.64 11.20
N THR A 25 -1.25 -2.50 10.06
CA THR A 25 -0.74 -1.80 8.87
C THR A 25 -1.80 -0.83 8.34
N HIS A 26 -1.40 0.07 7.45
CA HIS A 26 -2.29 1.06 6.84
C HIS A 26 -3.29 0.40 5.89
N THR A 27 -2.86 -0.64 5.18
CA THR A 27 -3.60 -1.40 4.15
C THR A 27 -4.04 -0.62 2.92
N ASP A 28 -4.00 0.72 2.95
CA ASP A 28 -4.22 1.58 1.78
C ASP A 28 -3.12 2.64 1.60
N PHE A 29 -1.85 2.19 1.69
CA PHE A 29 -0.70 3.09 1.57
C PHE A 29 -0.41 3.42 0.10
N HIS A 30 -0.64 4.67 -0.31
CA HIS A 30 -0.30 5.20 -1.65
C HIS A 30 -0.12 6.72 -1.68
N GLN A 31 0.32 7.27 -2.82
CA GLN A 31 0.77 8.66 -2.99
C GLN A 31 -0.26 9.76 -2.70
N SER A 32 -1.55 9.43 -2.55
CA SER A 32 -2.56 10.42 -2.14
C SER A 32 -2.90 10.36 -0.65
N ASN A 33 -2.39 9.38 0.10
CA ASN A 33 -2.63 9.18 1.54
C ASN A 33 -1.39 9.54 2.40
N PHE A 34 -0.38 10.16 1.77
CA PHE A 34 0.73 10.77 2.50
C PHE A 34 1.24 12.02 1.80
N TYR A 35 1.91 12.90 2.56
CA TYR A 35 2.72 13.98 1.99
C TYR A 35 4.13 13.95 2.57
N LEU A 36 5.06 14.53 1.81
CA LEU A 36 6.43 14.75 2.23
C LEU A 36 6.60 16.20 2.68
N HIS A 37 7.12 16.40 3.88
CA HIS A 37 7.46 17.73 4.38
C HIS A 37 8.81 17.68 5.10
N ASN A 38 9.78 18.45 4.60
CA ASN A 38 11.15 18.52 5.13
C ASN A 38 11.87 17.15 5.24
N GLY A 39 11.55 16.19 4.36
CA GLY A 39 12.13 14.85 4.38
C GLY A 39 11.37 13.84 5.24
N ASP A 40 10.37 14.29 6.00
CA ASP A 40 9.50 13.43 6.79
C ASP A 40 8.24 13.06 6.00
N ILE A 41 7.75 11.84 6.26
CA ILE A 41 6.49 11.32 5.70
C ILE A 41 5.38 11.55 6.73
N TYR A 42 4.30 12.18 6.30
CA TYR A 42 3.09 12.37 7.09
C TYR A 42 1.96 11.57 6.46
N LEU A 43 1.55 10.50 7.15
CA LEU A 43 0.45 9.63 6.74
C LEU A 43 -0.89 10.17 7.25
N PHE A 44 -1.94 9.95 6.47
CA PHE A 44 -3.32 10.27 6.82
C PHE A 44 -4.25 9.26 6.14
N ASP A 45 -5.54 9.31 6.47
CA ASP A 45 -6.56 8.37 5.99
C ASP A 45 -6.40 6.92 6.51
N PHE A 46 -6.56 6.75 7.82
CA PHE A 46 -6.33 5.48 8.55
C PHE A 46 -7.61 4.64 8.74
N ASP A 47 -8.67 4.88 7.99
CA ASP A 47 -9.96 4.21 8.17
C ASP A 47 -9.94 2.72 7.81
N ASP A 48 -9.11 2.33 6.85
CA ASP A 48 -8.94 0.94 6.40
C ASP A 48 -7.90 0.13 7.21
N CYS A 49 -7.23 0.75 8.19
CA CYS A 49 -6.15 0.09 8.95
C CYS A 49 -6.54 -1.29 9.49
N GLY A 50 -5.65 -2.26 9.27
CA GLY A 50 -5.96 -3.65 9.51
C GLY A 50 -4.76 -4.49 9.88
N TYR A 51 -5.03 -5.69 10.41
CA TYR A 51 -3.99 -6.65 10.74
C TYR A 51 -3.63 -7.49 9.51
N THR A 52 -2.44 -7.27 8.95
CA THR A 52 -1.93 -8.02 7.80
C THR A 52 -0.40 -8.14 7.85
N TYR A 53 0.19 -8.75 6.82
CA TYR A 53 1.64 -8.84 6.69
C TYR A 53 2.23 -7.48 6.30
N PHE A 54 3.37 -7.08 6.87
CA PHE A 54 3.98 -5.78 6.56
C PHE A 54 4.32 -5.59 5.08
N VAL A 55 4.62 -6.69 4.37
CA VAL A 55 4.84 -6.67 2.92
C VAL A 55 3.61 -6.23 2.12
N ASN A 56 2.41 -6.33 2.69
CA ASN A 56 1.17 -5.87 2.06
C ASN A 56 1.19 -4.36 1.79
N ASP A 57 1.59 -3.55 2.76
CA ASP A 57 1.66 -2.09 2.57
C ASP A 57 2.72 -1.69 1.55
N ILE A 58 3.86 -2.40 1.52
CA ILE A 58 4.91 -2.21 0.52
C ILE A 58 4.37 -2.52 -0.88
N ALA A 59 3.63 -3.64 -1.02
CA ALA A 59 3.04 -4.04 -2.27
C ALA A 59 1.96 -3.07 -2.74
N ASN A 60 1.10 -2.56 -1.83
CA ASN A 60 0.07 -1.59 -2.16
C ASN A 60 0.67 -0.27 -2.65
N GLY A 61 1.72 0.24 -1.99
CA GLY A 61 2.43 1.44 -2.44
C GLY A 61 3.06 1.26 -3.82
N TRP A 62 3.71 0.11 -4.06
CA TRP A 62 4.30 -0.20 -5.37
C TRP A 62 3.23 -0.30 -6.46
N PHE A 63 2.16 -1.06 -6.20
CA PHE A 63 1.08 -1.30 -7.16
C PHE A 63 0.44 0.02 -7.60
N ASN A 64 0.02 0.85 -6.65
CA ASN A 64 -0.56 2.17 -6.93
C ASN A 64 0.39 3.12 -7.65
N ALA A 65 1.69 3.08 -7.31
CA ALA A 65 2.69 3.85 -8.04
C ALA A 65 2.81 3.39 -9.50
N THR A 66 2.82 2.07 -9.76
CA THR A 66 2.90 1.54 -11.12
C THR A 66 1.63 1.76 -11.94
N GLU A 67 0.45 1.67 -11.32
CA GLU A 67 -0.81 1.98 -11.98
C GLU A 67 -0.89 3.47 -12.32
N GLY A 68 -0.49 4.34 -11.38
CA GLY A 68 -0.35 5.77 -11.62
C GLY A 68 0.58 6.10 -12.79
N ILE A 69 1.66 5.34 -12.98
CA ILE A 69 2.57 5.48 -14.13
C ILE A 69 1.91 5.01 -15.42
N SER A 70 1.16 3.90 -15.40
CA SER A 70 0.47 3.38 -16.59
C SER A 70 -0.67 4.29 -17.08
N GLY A 71 -1.29 5.04 -16.16
CA GLY A 71 -2.30 6.06 -16.46
C GLY A 71 -1.72 7.41 -16.91
N ASN A 72 -0.43 7.68 -16.65
CA ASN A 72 0.26 8.93 -16.97
C ASN A 72 1.44 8.72 -17.95
N MET A 73 1.19 8.17 -19.15
CA MET A 73 2.11 8.38 -20.29
C MET A 73 2.07 9.82 -20.84
N GLY A 74 1.86 10.80 -19.95
CA GLY A 74 1.78 12.22 -20.23
C GLY A 74 1.97 12.99 -18.93
N ASN A 75 3.22 13.35 -18.65
CA ASN A 75 3.71 14.27 -17.61
C ASN A 75 4.09 13.69 -16.24
N SER A 76 5.39 13.87 -15.95
CA SER A 76 6.05 14.07 -14.66
C SER A 76 5.89 12.97 -13.60
N ILE A 77 6.87 12.07 -13.57
CA ILE A 77 7.84 11.95 -12.46
C ILE A 77 7.43 12.82 -11.25
N PHE A 78 6.87 12.20 -10.21
CA PHE A 78 6.70 12.78 -8.86
C PHE A 78 6.14 14.21 -8.81
N THR A 79 4.82 14.36 -8.93
CA THR A 79 4.16 15.50 -8.29
C THR A 79 3.62 15.05 -6.93
N PRO A 80 4.27 15.43 -5.80
CA PRO A 80 3.58 15.38 -4.52
C PRO A 80 2.44 16.40 -4.64
N TYR A 81 1.20 15.94 -4.49
CA TYR A 81 0.06 16.84 -4.33
C TYR A 81 0.17 17.53 -2.96
N GLY A 82 1.13 18.44 -2.84
CA GLY A 82 1.16 19.50 -1.84
C GLY A 82 0.51 20.72 -2.45
N ARG A 83 -0.81 20.88 -2.28
CA ARG A 83 -1.43 22.20 -2.40
C ARG A 83 -1.21 22.93 -1.07
N TYR A 84 -0.23 23.84 -1.07
CA TYR A 84 -0.37 25.11 -0.36
C TYR A 84 -1.07 26.10 -1.30
#